data_AF-A0A2N9GP22-F1
#
_entry.id   AF-A0A2N9GP22-F1
#
_cell.length_a   1.000
_cell.length_b   1.000
_cell.length_c   1.000
_cell.angle_alpha   90.00
_cell.angle_beta   90.00
_cell.angle_gamma   90.00
#
_symmetry.space_group_name_H-M   'P 1'
#
loop_
_entity.id
_entity.type
_entity.pdbx_description
1 polymer ?
#
loop_
_entity_poly.entity_id
_entity_poly.type
_entity_poly.pdbx_seq_one_letter_code
_entity_poly.pdbx_strand_id
1 'polypeptide(L)'
;MTASELGCSGGIGKGNYSDGAGSGAGHGGRGGSGVFNGWVSIGGNKYGDADLPCELGSGTEGPNQLYGLVVGGGMIVMGSIQWPLVRLDIYGSLRADGESFSRTTGNGNGSLIGGLGGGSGGTVLLFLQELRLSENSSLSVVGGKGGLLGGGGGGGGRVHFHWSKIDVGDEYTPVASINGSINSCGGAGDTGGLYGEEGTITGKKCPKGLYACRDMQ
;
A
#
# COMPACT_ATOMS: atom_id res chain seq x y z
N MET A 1 5.09 -3.09 14.43
CA MET A 1 4.10 -1.99 14.40
C MET A 1 3.20 -2.17 13.20
N THR A 2 1.89 -1.96 13.34
CA THR A 2 0.96 -2.09 12.21
C THR A 2 -0.05 -0.96 12.19
N ALA A 3 -0.33 -0.45 11.00
CA ALA A 3 -1.48 0.34 10.63
C ALA A 3 -2.24 -0.33 9.46
N SER A 4 -2.02 -1.62 9.21
CA SER A 4 -2.77 -2.35 8.19
C SER A 4 -4.26 -2.28 8.49
N GLU A 5 -5.08 -2.15 7.46
CA GLU A 5 -6.55 -2.15 7.57
C GLU A 5 -7.12 -0.99 8.43
N LEU A 6 -6.31 0.04 8.70
CA LEU A 6 -6.72 1.25 9.43
C LEU A 6 -6.93 2.47 8.52
N GLY A 7 -7.12 2.24 7.22
CA GLY A 7 -7.40 3.26 6.22
C GLY A 7 -8.89 3.56 6.06
N CYS A 8 -9.26 4.01 4.86
CA CYS A 8 -10.63 4.29 4.51
C CYS A 8 -11.34 3.02 4.01
N SER A 9 -12.64 2.87 4.31
CA SER A 9 -13.51 1.89 3.67
C SER A 9 -14.03 2.33 2.29
N GLY A 10 -13.88 3.62 1.97
CA GLY A 10 -14.01 4.19 0.63
C GLY A 10 -12.75 4.95 0.26
N GLY A 11 -12.87 6.14 -0.30
CA GLY A 11 -11.73 7.02 -0.60
C GLY A 11 -11.62 7.41 -2.06
N ILE A 12 -10.55 8.09 -2.41
CA ILE A 12 -10.34 8.66 -3.76
C ILE A 12 -10.10 7.56 -4.79
N GLY A 13 -9.36 6.51 -4.40
CA GLY A 13 -9.06 5.35 -5.22
C GLY A 13 -9.99 4.18 -4.92
N LYS A 14 -11.23 4.43 -4.50
CA LYS A 14 -12.18 3.38 -4.15
C LYS A 14 -12.34 2.35 -5.28
N GLY A 15 -12.33 1.07 -4.92
CA GLY A 15 -12.68 -0.03 -5.83
C GLY A 15 -14.19 -0.16 -5.96
N ASN A 16 -14.70 -0.43 -7.16
CA ASN A 16 -16.13 -0.45 -7.48
C ASN A 16 -16.68 -1.86 -7.54
N TYR A 17 -17.99 -1.99 -7.33
CA TYR A 17 -18.71 -3.25 -7.47
C TYR A 17 -19.81 -3.15 -8.54
N SER A 18 -19.81 -4.07 -9.51
CA SER A 18 -20.82 -4.12 -10.57
C SER A 18 -21.22 -5.57 -10.86
N ASP A 19 -22.48 -5.92 -10.59
CA ASP A 19 -23.10 -7.21 -10.95
C ASP A 19 -22.27 -8.46 -10.60
N GLY A 20 -21.58 -8.44 -9.45
CA GLY A 20 -20.69 -9.53 -9.02
C GLY A 20 -19.21 -9.21 -9.15
N ALA A 21 -18.81 -8.34 -10.06
CA ALA A 21 -17.41 -7.98 -10.28
C ALA A 21 -16.99 -6.88 -9.29
N GLY A 22 -16.23 -7.23 -8.25
CA GLY A 22 -15.61 -6.28 -7.32
C GLY A 22 -14.17 -5.97 -7.70
N SER A 23 -13.86 -4.71 -7.96
CA SER A 23 -12.51 -4.26 -8.29
C SER A 23 -11.74 -3.81 -7.05
N GLY A 24 -10.42 -3.98 -7.08
CA GLY A 24 -9.55 -3.55 -5.99
C GLY A 24 -9.46 -2.03 -5.89
N ALA A 25 -9.17 -1.54 -4.69
CA ALA A 25 -8.93 -0.12 -4.46
C ALA A 25 -7.51 0.27 -4.90
N GLY A 26 -7.32 1.50 -5.38
CA GLY A 26 -6.01 2.08 -5.68
C GLY A 26 -5.54 3.02 -4.57
N HIS A 27 -4.23 3.16 -4.43
CA HIS A 27 -3.47 4.14 -3.63
C HIS A 27 -2.01 3.79 -3.87
N GLY A 28 -1.12 4.72 -4.23
CA GLY A 28 0.23 4.36 -4.68
C GLY A 28 0.24 3.76 -6.10
N GLY A 29 -0.32 2.56 -6.23
CA GLY A 29 -0.67 1.88 -7.47
C GLY A 29 -2.17 1.88 -7.75
N ARG A 30 -2.56 1.56 -8.99
CA ARG A 30 -3.97 1.30 -9.35
C ARG A 30 -4.43 -0.03 -8.75
N GLY A 31 -5.71 -0.11 -8.36
CA GLY A 31 -6.34 -1.40 -8.06
C GLY A 31 -6.49 -2.28 -9.30
N GLY A 32 -6.56 -3.58 -9.10
CA GLY A 32 -6.84 -4.57 -10.13
C GLY A 32 -8.33 -4.62 -10.48
N SER A 33 -8.63 -4.91 -11.75
CA SER A 33 -10.01 -5.08 -12.19
C SER A 33 -10.61 -6.40 -11.69
N GLY A 34 -11.87 -6.37 -11.28
CA GLY A 34 -12.65 -7.57 -10.95
C GLY A 34 -13.40 -8.10 -12.17
N VAL A 35 -13.59 -9.41 -12.26
CA VAL A 35 -14.26 -10.07 -13.41
C VAL A 35 -15.23 -11.13 -12.92
N PHE A 36 -16.52 -11.03 -13.25
CA PHE A 36 -17.51 -12.03 -12.87
C PHE A 36 -18.58 -12.19 -13.96
N ASN A 37 -18.81 -13.42 -14.43
CA ASN A 37 -19.82 -13.73 -15.47
C ASN A 37 -19.77 -12.83 -16.73
N GLY A 38 -18.56 -12.43 -17.14
CA GLY A 38 -18.35 -11.53 -18.29
C GLY A 38 -18.46 -10.04 -17.95
N TRP A 39 -18.92 -9.68 -16.75
CA TRP A 39 -18.86 -8.32 -16.24
C TRP A 39 -17.46 -7.99 -15.75
N VAL A 40 -17.04 -6.75 -15.97
CA VAL A 40 -15.73 -6.26 -15.54
C VAL A 40 -15.93 -4.95 -14.78
N SER A 41 -15.40 -4.92 -13.55
CA SER A 41 -15.28 -3.69 -12.77
C SER A 41 -13.84 -3.23 -12.81
N ILE A 42 -13.60 -1.98 -13.22
CA ILE A 42 -12.24 -1.43 -13.34
C ILE A 42 -11.72 -1.06 -11.95
N GLY A 43 -10.45 -1.40 -11.68
CA GLY A 43 -9.81 -1.07 -10.41
C GLY A 43 -9.66 0.42 -10.16
N GLY A 44 -9.73 0.78 -8.87
CA GLY A 44 -9.67 2.15 -8.38
C GLY A 44 -8.38 2.86 -8.78
N ASN A 45 -8.47 4.15 -9.07
CA ASN A 45 -7.34 4.93 -9.56
C ASN A 45 -6.25 5.11 -8.49
N LYS A 46 -4.99 5.22 -8.91
CA LYS A 46 -3.90 5.69 -8.05
C LYS A 46 -4.10 7.17 -7.70
N TYR A 47 -3.70 7.57 -6.49
CA TYR A 47 -3.74 8.96 -6.01
C TYR A 47 -2.66 9.22 -4.96
N GLY A 48 -2.56 10.48 -4.52
CA GLY A 48 -1.60 10.95 -3.51
C GLY A 48 -0.24 11.30 -4.11
N ASP A 49 0.58 11.97 -3.31
CA ASP A 49 1.95 12.37 -3.68
C ASP A 49 2.95 11.28 -3.28
N ALA A 50 3.83 10.88 -4.20
CA ALA A 50 4.88 9.91 -3.91
C ALA A 50 6.02 10.52 -3.08
N ASP A 51 6.28 11.82 -3.20
CA ASP A 51 7.41 12.51 -2.55
C ASP A 51 7.02 13.13 -1.19
N LEU A 52 5.73 13.16 -0.87
CA LEU A 52 5.22 13.56 0.44
C LEU A 52 3.85 12.91 0.71
N PRO A 53 3.79 11.57 0.83
CA PRO A 53 2.53 10.86 1.00
C PRO A 53 1.94 11.18 2.37
N CYS A 54 0.69 11.66 2.38
CA CYS A 54 -0.05 12.06 3.58
C CYS A 54 -1.49 11.53 3.57
N GLU A 55 -1.77 10.57 2.71
CA GLU A 55 -3.11 10.01 2.50
C GLU A 55 -3.24 8.59 3.08
N LEU A 56 -4.45 8.25 3.50
CA LEU A 56 -4.82 6.89 3.86
C LEU A 56 -5.07 6.07 2.59
N GLY A 57 -4.89 4.76 2.67
CA GLY A 57 -5.33 3.82 1.64
C GLY A 57 -6.85 3.79 1.49
N SER A 58 -7.31 3.47 0.29
CA SER A 58 -8.73 3.35 -0.04
C SER A 58 -9.24 1.92 0.11
N GLY A 59 -10.53 1.81 0.41
CA GLY A 59 -11.28 0.58 0.50
C GLY A 59 -12.12 0.30 -0.74
N THR A 60 -12.88 -0.80 -0.73
CA THR A 60 -13.75 -1.20 -1.85
C THR A 60 -15.22 -1.15 -1.49
N GLU A 61 -16.02 -0.94 -2.53
CA GLU A 61 -17.47 -1.06 -2.46
C GLU A 61 -17.89 -2.53 -2.44
N GLY A 62 -18.88 -2.85 -1.59
CA GLY A 62 -19.59 -4.13 -1.62
C GLY A 62 -21.00 -3.98 -2.20
N PRO A 63 -21.69 -5.09 -2.48
CA PRO A 63 -23.05 -5.10 -3.04
C PRO A 63 -24.07 -4.36 -2.16
N ASN A 64 -23.83 -4.30 -0.85
CA ASN A 64 -24.69 -3.68 0.15
C ASN A 64 -23.95 -3.64 1.51
N GLN A 65 -24.43 -2.80 2.44
CA GLN A 65 -23.78 -2.56 3.74
C GLN A 65 -23.62 -3.82 4.62
N LEU A 66 -24.36 -4.90 4.32
CA LEU A 66 -24.35 -6.15 5.08
C LEU A 66 -23.16 -7.08 4.77
N TYR A 67 -22.52 -6.94 3.61
CA TYR A 67 -21.50 -7.89 3.14
C TYR A 67 -20.06 -7.52 3.53
N GLY A 68 -19.91 -6.53 4.39
CA GLY A 68 -18.62 -6.01 4.83
C GLY A 68 -18.04 -5.00 3.85
N LEU A 69 -17.29 -4.05 4.39
CA LEU A 69 -16.49 -3.10 3.62
C LEU A 69 -15.04 -3.53 3.75
N VAL A 70 -14.30 -3.52 2.65
CA VAL A 70 -12.86 -3.75 2.69
C VAL A 70 -12.18 -2.41 2.93
N VAL A 71 -11.25 -2.37 3.87
CA VAL A 71 -10.58 -1.15 4.31
C VAL A 71 -9.15 -1.08 3.73
N GLY A 72 -8.73 0.11 3.30
CA GLY A 72 -7.35 0.35 2.90
C GLY A 72 -6.36 0.32 4.07
N GLY A 73 -5.07 0.38 3.77
CA GLY A 73 -4.02 0.56 4.78
C GLY A 73 -4.05 1.94 5.41
N GLY A 74 -3.71 2.03 6.69
CA GLY A 74 -3.59 3.29 7.43
C GLY A 74 -2.30 4.06 7.12
N MET A 75 -1.97 5.02 7.97
CA MET A 75 -0.78 5.85 7.80
C MET A 75 0.11 5.77 9.05
N ILE A 76 1.41 5.59 8.84
CA ILE A 76 2.45 5.68 9.86
C ILE A 76 3.35 6.87 9.51
N VAL A 77 3.41 7.85 10.41
CA VAL A 77 4.32 9.00 10.30
C VAL A 77 5.25 9.02 11.50
N MET A 78 6.57 9.12 11.26
CA MET A 78 7.56 9.22 12.35
C MET A 78 8.54 10.36 12.10
N GLY A 79 8.74 11.20 13.12
CA GLY A 79 9.57 12.41 13.03
C GLY A 79 8.85 13.56 12.31
N SER A 80 9.60 14.63 12.03
CA SER A 80 9.15 15.77 11.23
C SER A 80 10.34 16.48 10.58
N ILE A 81 10.08 17.45 9.69
CA ILE A 81 11.12 18.30 9.10
C ILE A 81 11.92 19.06 10.17
N GLN A 82 11.25 19.54 11.23
CA GLN A 82 11.89 20.27 12.34
C GLN A 82 12.61 19.33 13.30
N TRP A 83 12.03 18.15 13.53
CA TRP A 83 12.49 17.17 14.51
C TRP A 83 12.59 15.78 13.88
N PRO A 84 13.57 15.54 13.01
CA PRO A 84 13.77 14.24 12.41
C PRO A 84 14.35 13.26 13.43
N LEU A 85 14.02 11.99 13.29
CA LEU A 85 14.65 10.93 14.07
C LEU A 85 16.15 10.87 13.74
N VAL A 86 16.99 10.67 14.77
CA VAL A 86 18.42 10.45 14.54
C VAL A 86 18.62 9.10 13.86
N ARG A 87 18.03 8.04 14.42
CA ARG A 87 18.08 6.69 13.86
C ARG A 87 16.76 5.98 14.10
N LEU A 88 16.34 5.17 13.14
CA LEU A 88 15.26 4.20 13.29
C LEU A 88 15.79 2.79 13.02
N ASP A 89 15.79 1.95 14.04
CA ASP A 89 16.15 0.54 13.93
C ASP A 89 14.88 -0.32 13.95
N ILE A 90 14.62 -1.04 12.86
CA ILE A 90 13.44 -1.90 12.72
C ILE A 90 13.87 -3.36 12.90
N TYR A 91 13.39 -3.93 14.00
CA TYR A 91 13.41 -5.36 14.28
C TYR A 91 11.98 -5.90 14.20
N GLY A 92 11.73 -6.82 13.27
CA GLY A 92 10.39 -7.35 13.01
C GLY A 92 9.67 -6.62 11.88
N SER A 93 8.39 -6.27 12.05
CA SER A 93 7.57 -5.73 10.95
C SER A 93 7.02 -4.32 11.21
N LEU A 94 7.05 -3.49 10.17
CA LEU A 94 6.34 -2.22 10.06
C LEU A 94 5.39 -2.30 8.88
N ARG A 95 4.08 -2.33 9.13
CA ARG A 95 3.07 -2.61 8.10
C ARG A 95 1.99 -1.55 8.02
N ALA A 96 1.61 -1.20 6.81
CA ALA A 96 0.39 -0.46 6.51
C ALA A 96 -0.27 -1.10 5.28
N ASP A 97 -0.51 -2.41 5.34
CA ASP A 97 -1.07 -3.18 4.24
C ASP A 97 -2.59 -2.96 4.12
N GLY A 98 -3.12 -3.16 2.91
CA GLY A 98 -4.57 -3.16 2.67
C GLY A 98 -5.24 -4.46 3.10
N GLU A 99 -6.52 -4.37 3.47
CA GLU A 99 -7.30 -5.53 3.89
C GLU A 99 -7.53 -6.49 2.71
N SER A 100 -7.36 -7.79 2.98
CA SER A 100 -7.71 -8.85 2.04
C SER A 100 -9.11 -9.39 2.31
N PHE A 101 -9.94 -9.50 1.29
CA PHE A 101 -11.27 -10.08 1.44
C PHE A 101 -11.20 -11.59 1.24
N SER A 102 -11.44 -12.38 2.29
CA SER A 102 -11.37 -13.85 2.23
C SER A 102 -12.72 -14.55 2.27
N ARG A 103 -13.81 -13.79 2.43
CA ARG A 103 -15.16 -14.35 2.57
C ARG A 103 -15.79 -14.64 1.22
N THR A 104 -16.55 -15.72 1.15
CA THR A 104 -17.46 -15.98 0.05
C THR A 104 -18.71 -15.12 0.20
N THR A 105 -18.95 -14.25 -0.76
CA THR A 105 -20.18 -13.46 -0.89
C THR A 105 -21.28 -14.40 -1.42
N GLY A 106 -22.23 -14.78 -0.58
CA GLY A 106 -23.37 -15.64 -0.95
C GLY A 106 -24.69 -14.95 -0.65
N ASN A 107 -25.66 -15.05 -1.56
CA ASN A 107 -27.01 -14.53 -1.32
C ASN A 107 -27.72 -15.38 -0.25
N GLY A 108 -28.72 -14.83 0.44
CA GLY A 108 -29.53 -15.58 1.42
C GLY A 108 -30.22 -16.83 0.85
N ASN A 109 -30.31 -16.91 -0.49
CA ASN A 109 -30.86 -18.04 -1.25
C ASN A 109 -29.78 -19.03 -1.75
N GLY A 110 -28.50 -18.89 -1.35
CA GLY A 110 -27.41 -19.79 -1.75
C GLY A 110 -26.76 -19.52 -3.11
N SER A 111 -27.19 -18.47 -3.83
CA SER A 111 -26.57 -18.05 -5.11
C SER A 111 -25.28 -17.24 -4.86
N LEU A 112 -24.24 -17.47 -5.67
CA LEU A 112 -22.96 -16.78 -5.53
C LEU A 112 -23.07 -15.31 -5.97
N ILE A 113 -22.74 -14.41 -5.06
CA ILE A 113 -22.57 -12.97 -5.32
C ILE A 113 -21.06 -12.81 -5.53
N GLY A 114 -20.61 -12.40 -6.72
CA GLY A 114 -19.18 -12.45 -7.07
C GLY A 114 -18.22 -11.75 -6.07
N GLY A 115 -16.91 -11.88 -6.31
CA GLY A 115 -15.88 -11.48 -5.36
C GLY A 115 -15.75 -9.98 -5.13
N LEU A 116 -15.54 -9.56 -3.88
CA LEU A 116 -15.15 -8.18 -3.57
C LEU A 116 -13.68 -7.93 -3.89
N GLY A 117 -13.33 -6.69 -4.20
CA GLY A 117 -11.93 -6.32 -4.40
C GLY A 117 -11.17 -6.10 -3.08
N GLY A 118 -9.85 -6.22 -3.14
CA GLY A 118 -8.96 -5.94 -2.00
C GLY A 118 -8.75 -4.45 -1.74
N GLY A 119 -8.48 -4.09 -0.48
CA GLY A 119 -8.14 -2.73 -0.06
C GLY A 119 -6.74 -2.35 -0.53
N SER A 120 -6.50 -1.07 -0.80
CA SER A 120 -5.17 -0.62 -1.21
C SER A 120 -4.21 -0.59 -0.02
N GLY A 121 -2.91 -0.65 -0.27
CA GLY A 121 -1.90 -0.36 0.74
C GLY A 121 -2.02 1.07 1.28
N GLY A 122 -1.39 1.33 2.42
CA GLY A 122 -1.41 2.59 3.15
C GLY A 122 -0.16 3.43 2.92
N THR A 123 0.18 4.28 3.90
CA THR A 123 1.31 5.22 3.82
C THR A 123 2.30 5.01 4.95
N VAL A 124 3.59 5.03 4.62
CA VAL A 124 4.69 5.12 5.57
C VAL A 124 5.54 6.34 5.21
N LEU A 125 5.51 7.38 6.06
CA LEU A 125 6.27 8.62 5.88
C LEU A 125 7.25 8.80 7.05
N LEU A 126 8.54 8.75 6.76
CA LEU A 126 9.57 8.76 7.80
C LEU A 126 10.51 9.95 7.62
N PHE A 127 10.66 10.76 8.66
CA PHE A 127 11.64 11.83 8.76
C PHE A 127 12.79 11.38 9.66
N LEU A 128 13.96 11.11 9.07
CA LEU A 128 15.09 10.54 9.79
C LEU A 128 16.45 10.91 9.18
N GLN A 129 17.53 10.62 9.91
CA GLN A 129 18.91 10.70 9.42
C GLN A 129 19.42 9.31 9.01
N GLU A 130 19.15 8.27 9.81
CA GLU A 130 19.60 6.89 9.55
C GLU A 130 18.48 5.85 9.71
N LEU A 131 18.35 4.92 8.76
CA LEU A 131 17.47 3.75 8.84
C LEU A 131 18.29 2.46 8.92
N ARG A 132 17.92 1.55 9.83
CA ARG A 132 18.39 0.16 9.79
C ARG A 132 17.21 -0.79 9.78
N LEU A 133 17.12 -1.63 8.75
CA LEU A 133 16.19 -2.74 8.69
C LEU A 133 16.97 -4.04 8.90
N SER A 134 16.77 -4.67 10.06
CA SER A 134 17.49 -5.89 10.43
C SER A 134 17.13 -7.07 9.53
N GLU A 135 17.97 -8.12 9.55
CA GLU A 135 17.63 -9.42 8.96
C GLU A 135 16.27 -9.91 9.44
N ASN A 136 15.54 -10.60 8.57
CA ASN A 136 14.16 -11.09 8.80
C ASN A 136 13.13 -10.01 9.17
N SER A 137 13.48 -8.72 9.01
CA SER A 137 12.57 -7.61 9.24
C SER A 137 11.91 -7.17 7.94
N SER A 138 10.74 -6.54 8.05
CA SER A 138 9.93 -6.13 6.90
C SER A 138 9.30 -4.75 7.08
N LEU A 139 9.32 -3.96 6.01
CA LEU A 139 8.49 -2.77 5.83
C LEU A 139 7.52 -3.06 4.69
N SER A 140 6.21 -2.98 4.94
CA SER A 140 5.19 -3.40 3.97
C SER A 140 4.06 -2.41 3.86
N VAL A 141 3.70 -2.08 2.61
CA VAL A 141 2.51 -1.31 2.24
C VAL A 141 1.75 -2.02 1.11
N VAL A 142 1.65 -3.34 1.19
CA VAL A 142 1.12 -4.18 0.12
C VAL A 142 -0.40 -4.04 0.01
N GLY A 143 -0.91 -4.11 -1.22
CA GLY A 143 -2.36 -4.16 -1.48
C GLY A 143 -2.99 -5.48 -1.02
N GLY A 144 -4.22 -5.42 -0.55
CA GLY A 144 -4.99 -6.58 -0.13
C GLY A 144 -5.39 -7.48 -1.29
N LYS A 145 -5.56 -8.78 -1.03
CA LYS A 145 -6.02 -9.75 -2.03
C LYS A 145 -7.51 -9.57 -2.35
N GLY A 146 -7.85 -9.75 -3.62
CA GLY A 146 -9.23 -9.85 -4.06
C GLY A 146 -9.91 -11.09 -3.51
N GLY A 147 -11.22 -10.99 -3.31
CA GLY A 147 -12.07 -12.08 -2.87
C GLY A 147 -12.31 -13.13 -3.95
N LEU A 148 -12.66 -14.33 -3.48
CA LEU A 148 -12.99 -15.45 -4.35
C LEU A 148 -14.04 -15.08 -5.39
N LEU A 149 -13.99 -15.70 -6.56
CA LEU A 149 -14.94 -15.47 -7.66
C LEU A 149 -14.78 -14.11 -8.34
N GLY A 150 -13.55 -13.75 -8.67
CA GLY A 150 -13.31 -12.66 -9.61
C GLY A 150 -12.92 -11.33 -8.98
N GLY A 151 -12.61 -11.28 -7.69
CA GLY A 151 -12.21 -10.04 -7.01
C GLY A 151 -10.85 -9.53 -7.52
N GLY A 152 -10.76 -8.23 -7.81
CA GLY A 152 -9.50 -7.57 -8.15
C GLY A 152 -8.64 -7.29 -6.92
N GLY A 153 -7.32 -7.40 -7.04
CA GLY A 153 -6.39 -7.07 -5.94
C GLY A 153 -6.22 -5.57 -5.71
N GLY A 154 -5.98 -5.13 -4.48
CA GLY A 154 -5.73 -3.72 -4.17
C GLY A 154 -4.37 -3.23 -4.68
N GLY A 155 -4.24 -1.94 -5.00
CA GLY A 155 -2.97 -1.32 -5.37
C GLY A 155 -2.01 -1.23 -4.16
N GLY A 156 -0.71 -1.31 -4.41
CA GLY A 156 0.31 -1.15 -3.37
C GLY A 156 0.48 0.30 -2.94
N GLY A 157 0.68 0.55 -1.65
CA GLY A 157 0.73 1.87 -1.02
C GLY A 157 2.04 2.64 -1.21
N ARG A 158 2.32 3.59 -0.32
CA ARG A 158 3.45 4.53 -0.45
C ARG A 158 4.40 4.47 0.72
N VAL A 159 5.70 4.47 0.42
CA VAL A 159 6.77 4.63 1.40
C VAL A 159 7.61 5.83 0.98
N HIS A 160 7.80 6.80 1.86
CA HIS A 160 8.71 7.92 1.63
C HIS A 160 9.69 8.09 2.79
N PHE A 161 10.97 8.16 2.44
CA PHE A 161 12.05 8.48 3.37
C PHE A 161 12.49 9.93 3.17
N HIS A 162 12.08 10.79 4.10
CA HIS A 162 12.48 12.19 4.13
C HIS A 162 13.79 12.36 4.90
N TRP A 163 14.90 12.14 4.21
CA TRP A 163 16.24 12.25 4.78
C TRP A 163 16.55 13.67 5.26
N SER A 164 17.09 13.77 6.47
CA SER A 164 17.56 15.00 7.09
C SER A 164 19.05 14.90 7.39
N LYS A 165 19.74 16.06 7.44
CA LYS A 165 21.17 16.15 7.75
C LYS A 165 22.02 15.11 7.00
N ILE A 166 21.77 14.99 5.69
CA ILE A 166 22.66 14.24 4.80
C ILE A 166 24.03 14.90 4.92
N ASP A 167 25.00 14.21 5.50
CA ASP A 167 26.35 14.73 5.65
C ASP A 167 26.92 15.08 4.28
N VAL A 168 27.50 16.28 4.22
CA VAL A 168 28.05 16.86 3.01
C VAL A 168 29.57 16.80 3.14
N GLY A 169 30.17 15.75 2.57
CA GLY A 169 31.61 15.52 2.63
C GLY A 169 32.10 14.64 1.49
N ASP A 170 33.41 14.46 1.41
CA ASP A 170 34.06 13.62 0.38
C ASP A 170 33.91 12.12 0.68
N GLU A 171 33.52 11.77 1.91
CA GLU A 171 33.36 10.39 2.37
C GLU A 171 31.89 9.95 2.32
N TYR A 172 31.65 8.77 1.76
CA TYR A 172 30.31 8.21 1.65
C TYR A 172 29.80 7.72 3.02
N THR A 173 28.70 8.28 3.50
CA THR A 173 28.03 7.82 4.72
C THR A 173 26.64 7.28 4.37
N PRO A 174 26.38 5.96 4.52
CA PRO A 174 25.08 5.39 4.19
C PRO A 174 24.00 5.90 5.14
N VAL A 175 22.92 6.44 4.57
CA VAL A 175 21.73 6.87 5.33
C VAL A 175 20.75 5.71 5.60
N ALA A 176 20.96 4.56 4.97
CA ALA A 176 20.15 3.36 5.14
C ALA A 176 20.98 2.07 5.07
N SER A 177 20.68 1.11 5.95
CA SER A 177 21.17 -0.27 5.92
C SER A 177 19.98 -1.22 5.89
N ILE A 178 19.76 -1.89 4.76
CA ILE A 178 18.58 -2.74 4.51
C ILE A 178 19.03 -4.19 4.38
N ASN A 179 18.93 -4.95 5.48
CA ASN A 179 19.18 -6.39 5.49
C ASN A 179 17.86 -7.21 5.52
N GLY A 180 16.71 -6.52 5.54
CA GLY A 180 15.37 -7.09 5.49
C GLY A 180 14.69 -6.88 4.13
N SER A 181 13.35 -6.76 4.14
CA SER A 181 12.54 -6.56 2.93
C SER A 181 11.69 -5.29 2.99
N ILE A 182 11.56 -4.58 1.87
CA ILE A 182 10.66 -3.46 1.69
C ILE A 182 9.71 -3.80 0.55
N ASN A 183 8.41 -3.92 0.84
CA ASN A 183 7.41 -4.39 -0.11
C ASN A 183 6.32 -3.33 -0.33
N SER A 184 6.12 -2.96 -1.59
CA SER A 184 5.04 -2.08 -2.04
C SER A 184 4.21 -2.70 -3.16
N CYS A 185 4.16 -4.03 -3.25
CA CYS A 185 3.45 -4.71 -4.33
C CYS A 185 1.93 -4.51 -4.27
N GLY A 186 1.28 -4.63 -5.42
CA GLY A 186 -0.17 -4.79 -5.47
C GLY A 186 -0.62 -6.16 -4.95
N GLY A 187 -1.87 -6.23 -4.52
CA GLY A 187 -2.52 -7.46 -4.11
C GLY A 187 -2.86 -8.36 -5.30
N ALA A 188 -2.93 -9.67 -5.05
CA ALA A 188 -3.38 -10.63 -6.05
C ALA A 188 -4.89 -10.51 -6.28
N GLY A 189 -5.31 -10.57 -7.55
CA GLY A 189 -6.70 -10.86 -7.89
C GLY A 189 -7.00 -12.35 -7.79
N ASP A 190 -8.27 -12.72 -7.93
CA ASP A 190 -8.73 -14.11 -7.85
C ASP A 190 -9.67 -14.49 -9.01
N THR A 191 -9.66 -15.75 -9.44
CA THR A 191 -10.59 -16.34 -10.44
C THR A 191 -10.85 -15.43 -11.65
N GLY A 192 -9.78 -14.94 -12.29
CA GLY A 192 -9.84 -14.04 -13.45
C GLY A 192 -9.78 -12.55 -13.12
N GLY A 193 -9.90 -12.18 -11.84
CA GLY A 193 -9.57 -10.85 -11.34
C GLY A 193 -8.08 -10.54 -11.51
N LEU A 194 -7.78 -9.27 -11.80
CA LEU A 194 -6.42 -8.82 -12.05
C LEU A 194 -5.70 -8.41 -10.77
N TYR A 195 -4.36 -8.44 -10.83
CA TYR A 195 -3.49 -7.92 -9.79
C TYR A 195 -3.61 -6.40 -9.70
N GLY A 196 -3.49 -5.87 -8.48
CA GLY A 196 -3.22 -4.45 -8.30
C GLY A 196 -1.83 -4.10 -8.81
N GLU A 197 -1.65 -2.85 -9.21
CA GLU A 197 -0.34 -2.31 -9.55
C GLU A 197 0.52 -2.08 -8.29
N GLU A 198 1.82 -2.05 -8.50
CA GLU A 198 2.78 -1.70 -7.46
C GLU A 198 2.64 -0.25 -7.02
N GLY A 199 2.94 -0.03 -5.75
CA GLY A 199 3.05 1.27 -5.13
C GLY A 199 4.38 1.96 -5.37
N THR A 200 4.72 2.90 -4.50
CA THR A 200 5.95 3.70 -4.65
C THR A 200 6.79 3.67 -3.40
N ILE A 201 8.09 3.47 -3.58
CA ILE A 201 9.11 3.70 -2.56
C ILE A 201 9.97 4.85 -3.05
N THR A 202 9.99 5.95 -2.30
CA THR A 202 10.72 7.16 -2.66
C THR A 202 11.59 7.62 -1.49
N GLY A 203 12.58 8.44 -1.81
CA GLY A 203 13.41 9.11 -0.83
C GLY A 203 13.70 10.53 -1.28
N LYS A 204 14.03 11.40 -0.33
CA LYS A 204 14.48 12.75 -0.66
C LYS A 204 15.75 12.66 -1.53
N LYS A 205 15.68 13.24 -2.73
CA LYS A 205 16.80 13.26 -3.68
C LYS A 205 18.03 13.91 -3.05
N CYS A 206 19.18 13.32 -3.35
CA CYS A 206 20.47 13.84 -2.93
C CYS A 206 20.72 15.22 -3.58
N PRO A 207 21.29 16.20 -2.84
CA PRO A 207 21.69 17.46 -3.45
C PRO A 207 22.66 17.23 -4.62
N LYS A 208 22.41 17.88 -5.76
CA LYS A 208 23.32 17.81 -6.91
C LYS A 208 24.66 18.42 -6.54
N GLY A 209 25.73 17.64 -6.59
CA GLY A 209 27.10 18.14 -6.48
C GLY A 209 28.07 17.29 -5.68
N LEU A 210 27.63 16.31 -4.87
CA LEU A 210 28.52 15.56 -3.99
C LEU A 210 28.16 14.06 -3.95
N TYR A 211 29.21 13.23 -4.06
CA TYR A 211 29.20 11.79 -4.29
C TYR A 211 28.75 10.94 -3.08
N ALA A 212 28.28 11.56 -2.00
CA ALA A 212 28.09 10.92 -0.70
C ALA A 212 26.73 10.23 -0.50
N CYS A 213 25.78 10.35 -1.44
CA CYS A 213 24.51 9.63 -1.35
C CYS A 213 24.18 8.92 -2.66
N ARG A 214 23.94 7.62 -2.55
CA ARG A 214 23.38 6.79 -3.60
C ARG A 214 21.90 6.63 -3.27
N ASP A 215 21.03 6.99 -4.21
CA ASP A 215 19.61 6.66 -4.11
C ASP A 215 19.48 5.15 -3.86
N MET A 216 18.52 4.73 -3.01
CA MET A 216 18.24 3.30 -2.82
C MET A 216 17.89 2.70 -4.19
N GLN A 217 18.76 1.81 -4.69
CA GLN A 217 18.47 0.91 -5.82
C GLN A 217 17.92 -0.40 -5.27
#